data_AF-A0AAV3ZGP3-F1
#
_entry.id   AF-A0AAV3ZGP3-F1
#
_cell.length_a   1.000
_cell.length_b   1.000
_cell.length_c   1.000
_cell.angle_alpha   90.00
_cell.angle_beta   90.00
_cell.angle_gamma   90.00
#
_symmetry.space_group_name_H-M   'P 1'
#
loop_
_entity.id
_entity.type
_entity.pdbx_description
1 polymer ?
#
loop_
_entity_poly.entity_id
_entity_poly.type
_entity_poly.pdbx_seq_one_letter_code
_entity_poly.pdbx_strand_id
1 'polypeptide(L)' 'MGDKALILLPTELKKLLMQWKRPFGVLATIGSSEYRTELNCKEKTFHANILRRHIARDTVSDETPTADGSLSAASILAA' A
#
# COMPACT_ATOMS: atom_id res chain seq x y z
N MET A 1 6.17 10.95 -8.88
CA MET A 1 4.89 10.22 -8.98
C MET A 1 5.19 8.75 -8.79
N GLY A 2 4.70 8.15 -7.70
CA GLY A 2 5.01 6.77 -7.32
C GLY A 2 4.15 6.26 -6.17
N ASP A 3 3.06 6.98 -5.86
CA ASP A 3 2.18 6.64 -4.75
C ASP A 3 1.32 5.43 -5.12
N LYS A 4 1.29 4.47 -4.19
CA LYS A 4 0.49 3.26 -4.30
C LYS A 4 -0.79 3.43 -3.50
N ALA A 5 -1.91 2.98 -4.04
CA ALA A 5 -3.20 2.97 -3.36
C ALA A 5 -3.84 1.58 -3.45
N LEU A 6 -4.43 1.13 -2.35
CA LEU A 6 -5.27 -0.05 -2.30
C LEU A 6 -6.68 0.34 -2.76
N ILE A 7 -7.32 -0.51 -3.57
CA ILE A 7 -8.68 -0.26 -4.07
C ILE A 7 -9.62 -1.29 -3.44
N LEU A 8 -10.74 -0.81 -2.91
CA LEU A 8 -11.81 -1.65 -2.39
C LEU A 8 -12.69 -2.16 -3.54
N LEU A 9 -12.66 -3.46 -3.80
CA LEU A 9 -13.51 -4.08 -4.83
C LEU A 9 -14.38 -5.20 -4.23
N PRO A 10 -15.60 -5.38 -4.76
CA PRO A 10 -16.44 -6.52 -4.38
C PRO A 10 -15.81 -7.81 -4.89
N THR A 11 -15.94 -8.88 -4.11
CA THR A 11 -15.55 -10.22 -4.56
C THR A 11 -16.61 -10.80 -5.50
N GLU A 12 -16.18 -11.44 -6.58
CA GLU A 12 -17.09 -12.05 -7.58
C GLU A 12 -17.97 -13.15 -6.97
N LEU A 13 -17.43 -13.91 -6.00
CA LEU A 13 -18.12 -15.03 -5.37
C LEU A 13 -19.10 -14.62 -4.25
N LYS A 14 -18.91 -13.45 -3.63
CA LYS A 14 -19.75 -12.96 -2.53
C LYS A 14 -19.92 -11.45 -2.63
N LYS A 15 -20.97 -11.01 -3.33
CA LYS A 15 -21.28 -9.59 -3.60
C LYS A 15 -21.42 -8.69 -2.35
N LEU A 16 -21.53 -9.26 -1.15
CA LEU A 16 -21.55 -8.52 0.12
C LEU A 16 -20.15 -8.23 0.70
N LEU A 17 -19.14 -8.99 0.31
CA LEU A 17 -17.80 -8.89 0.89
C LEU A 17 -16.91 -8.05 -0.02
N MET A 18 -16.63 -6.84 0.46
CA MET A 18 -15.64 -5.94 -0.11
C MET A 18 -14.25 -6.33 0.39
N GLN A 19 -13.26 -6.40 -0.51
CA GLN A 19 -11.88 -6.71 -0.17
C GLN A 19 -10.93 -5.65 -0.73
N TRP A 20 -9.91 -5.30 0.06
CA TRP A 20 -8.82 -4.45 -0.38
C TRP A 20 -7.96 -5.24 -1.37
N LYS A 21 -7.99 -4.84 -2.63
CA LYS A 21 -7.15 -5.43 -3.68
C LYS A 21 -5.81 -4.69 -3.70
N ARG A 22 -4.79 -5.42 -4.16
CA ARG A 22 -3.34 -5.12 -4.25
C ARG A 22 -3.01 -3.62 -4.41
N PRO A 23 -1.86 -3.13 -3.96
CA PRO A 23 -1.46 -1.74 -4.19
C PRO A 23 -1.34 -1.44 -5.70
N PHE A 24 -2.17 -0.53 -6.21
CA PHE A 24 -2.16 -0.04 -7.57
C PHE A 24 -1.44 1.30 -7.66
N GLY A 25 -0.80 1.58 -8.79
CA GLY A 25 -0.22 2.89 -9.07
C GLY A 25 -1.32 3.92 -9.31
N VAL A 26 -1.25 5.04 -8.60
CA VAL A 26 -2.09 6.21 -8.90
C VAL A 26 -1.44 6.95 -10.07
N LEU A 27 -2.18 7.10 -11.16
CA LEU A 27 -1.73 7.79 -12.37
C LEU A 27 -1.88 9.30 -12.26
N ALA A 28 -3.03 9.77 -11.76
CA ALA A 28 -3.32 11.20 -11.65
C ALA A 28 -4.47 11.47 -10.68
N THR A 29 -4.51 12.67 -10.13
CA THR A 29 -5.66 13.20 -9.38
C THR A 29 -6.52 14.00 -10.36
N ILE A 30 -7.76 13.58 -10.59
CA ILE A 30 -8.67 14.23 -11.55
C ILE A 30 -9.42 15.40 -10.89
N GLY A 31 -9.63 15.32 -9.57
CA GLY A 31 -10.24 16.38 -8.77
C GLY A 31 -9.97 16.17 -7.29
N SER A 32 -10.55 16.98 -6.41
CA SER A 32 -10.28 16.95 -4.96
C SER A 32 -10.49 15.59 -4.31
N SER A 33 -11.39 14.77 -4.87
CA SER A 33 -11.77 13.47 -4.31
C SER A 33 -11.77 12.34 -5.35
N GLU A 34 -11.23 12.56 -6.54
CA GLU A 34 -11.23 11.57 -7.62
C GLU A 34 -9.81 11.29 -8.10
N TYR A 35 -9.47 10.01 -8.18
CA TYR A 35 -8.14 9.56 -8.56
C TYR A 35 -8.24 8.57 -9.71
N ARG A 36 -7.34 8.74 -10.67
CA ARG A 36 -7.13 7.81 -11.78
C ARG A 36 -6.09 6.78 -11.36
N THR A 37 -6.43 5.51 -11.52
CA THR A 37 -5.52 4.39 -11.23
C THR A 37 -5.46 3.44 -12.43
N GLU A 38 -4.33 2.77 -12.60
CA GLU A 38 -4.21 1.71 -13.59
C GLU A 38 -4.59 0.36 -12.96
N LEU A 39 -5.66 -0.24 -13.48
CA LEU A 39 -6.13 -1.56 -13.07
C LEU A 39 -6.03 -2.52 -14.26
N ASN A 40 -5.15 -3.52 -14.18
CA ASN A 40 -4.96 -4.53 -15.24
C ASN A 40 -4.76 -3.89 -16.63
N CYS A 41 -3.85 -2.93 -16.75
CA CYS A 41 -3.56 -2.18 -17.98
C CYS A 41 -4.74 -1.34 -18.52
N LYS A 42 -5.76 -1.07 -17.70
CA LYS A 42 -6.85 -0.15 -18.02
C LYS A 42 -6.87 0.99 -17.02
N GLU A 43 -6.98 2.20 -17.52
CA GLU A 43 -7.21 3.36 -16.67
C GLU A 43 -8.64 3.34 -16.13
N LYS A 44 -8.77 3.48 -14.82
CA LYS A 44 -10.08 3.60 -14.18
C LYS A 44 -10.04 4.67 -13.10
N THR A 45 -11.05 5.52 -13.12
CA THR A 45 -11.25 6.58 -12.12
C THR A 45 -12.05 6.02 -10.95
N PHE A 46 -11.59 6.33 -9.74
CA PHE A 46 -12.21 5.92 -8.49
C PHE A 46 -12.32 7.11 -7.53
N HIS A 47 -13.36 7.09 -6.70
CA HIS A 47 -13.53 8.09 -5.65
C HIS A 47 -12.64 7.79 -4.44
N ALA A 48 -12.26 8.83 -3.69
CA ALA A 48 -11.41 8.74 -2.51
C ALA A 48 -11.89 7.70 -1.48
N ASN A 49 -13.21 7.51 -1.36
CA ASN A 49 -13.81 6.59 -0.39
C ASN A 49 -13.41 5.12 -0.57
N ILE A 50 -13.17 4.69 -1.81
CA ILE A 50 -12.79 3.31 -2.12
C ILE A 50 -11.28 3.12 -2.23
N LEU A 51 -10.52 4.18 -1.97
CA LEU A 51 -9.08 4.20 -2.06
C LEU A 51 -8.48 4.29 -0.66
N ARG A 52 -7.42 3.52 -0.42
CA ARG A 52 -6.63 3.63 0.80
C ARG A 52 -5.17 3.80 0.44
N ARG A 53 -4.54 4.86 0.94
CA ARG A 53 -3.11 5.11 0.74
C ARG A 53 -2.31 3.92 1.25
N HIS A 54 -1.47 3.35 0.39
CA HIS A 54 -0.58 2.27 0.77
C HIS A 54 0.71 2.88 1.31
N ILE A 55 0.87 2.81 2.63
CA ILE A 55 2.13 3.14 3.29
C ILE A 55 2.98 1.88 3.22
N ALA A 56 4.03 1.91 2.39
CA ALA A 56 5.02 0.84 2.44
C ALA A 56 5.59 0.82 3.86
N ARG A 57 5.72 -0.38 4.45
CA ARG A 57 6.63 -0.49 5.59
C ARG A 57 7.99 -0.23 4.99
N ASP A 58 8.60 0.89 5.33
CA ASP A 58 10.04 1.02 5.19
C ASP A 58 10.59 -0.20 5.92
N THR A 59 11.05 -1.20 5.15
CA THR A 59 12.14 -1.99 5.66
C THR A 59 13.16 -0.92 5.94
N VAL A 60 13.34 -0.60 7.22
CA VAL A 60 14.56 0.02 7.68
C VAL A 60 15.62 -0.83 7.03
N SER A 61 16.17 -0.34 5.91
CA SER A 61 17.49 -0.74 5.50
C SER A 61 18.28 -0.36 6.73
N ASP A 62 18.60 -1.38 7.50
CA ASP A 62 19.56 -1.35 8.56
C ASP A 62 20.90 -1.01 7.90
N GLU A 63 21.03 0.22 7.38
CA GLU A 63 22.30 0.91 7.44
C GLU A 63 22.37 1.39 8.88
N THR A 64 22.93 0.53 9.72
CA THR A 64 23.60 1.00 10.92
C THR A 64 24.65 2.01 10.47
N PRO A 65 24.57 3.31 10.79
CA PRO A 65 25.80 4.02 11.06
C PRO A 65 26.35 3.37 12.33
N THR A 66 27.31 2.47 12.14
CA THR A 66 28.24 2.03 13.18
C THR A 66 28.68 3.23 14.03
N ALA A 67 28.68 3.02 15.35
CA ALA A 67 28.93 3.95 16.47
C ALA A 67 27.72 4.84 16.82
N ASP A 68 27.01 4.63 17.93
CA ASP A 68 27.48 4.33 19.29
C ASP A 68 26.52 3.42 20.07
N GLY A 69 27.10 2.65 20.98
CA GLY A 69 26.49 1.47 21.58
C GLY A 69 25.22 1.69 22.41
N SER A 70 24.28 0.79 22.24
CA SER A 70 23.47 0.25 23.32
C SER A 70 22.98 -1.14 22.92
N LEU A 71 23.58 -2.15 23.54
CA LEU A 71 23.16 -3.55 23.45
C LEU A 71 21.82 -3.72 24.17
N SER A 72 20.79 -4.18 23.46
CA SER A 72 19.75 -5.00 24.08
C SER A 72 19.15 -5.99 23.08
N ALA A 73 19.81 -7.14 23.06
CA ALA A 73 19.27 -8.49 22.86
C ALA A 73 18.15 -8.69 21.82
N ALA A 74 18.58 -9.08 20.62
CA ALA A 74 17.89 -10.08 19.85
C ALA A 74 17.56 -11.30 20.71
N SER A 75 16.28 -11.58 20.90
CA SER A 75 15.78 -12.91 21.23
C SER A 75 14.81 -13.34 20.13
N ILE A 76 15.37 -13.70 18.97
CA ILE A 76 14.67 -14.45 17.94
C ILE A 76 15.58 -15.58 17.45
N LEU A 77 15.21 -16.81 17.82
CA LEU A 77 15.18 -18.07 17.05
C LEU A 77 16.07 -19.25 17.49
N ALA A 78 15.38 -20.40 17.52
CA ALA A 78 15.83 -21.79 17.29
C ALA A 78 16.44 -22.57 18.46
N ALA A 79 15.70 -23.56 18.96
CA ALA A 79 15.91 -25.00 18.69
C ALA A 79 14.96 -25.85 19.56
#